data_AF-A0A8T1NUY5-F1
#
_entry.id   AF-A0A8T1NUY5-F1
#
_cell.length_a   1.000
_cell.length_b   1.000
_cell.length_c   1.000
_cell.angle_alpha   90.00
_cell.angle_beta   90.00
_cell.angle_gamma   90.00
#
_symmetry.space_group_name_H-M   'P 1'
#
loop_
_entity.id
_entity.type
_entity.pdbx_description
1 polymer ?
#
loop_
_entity_poly.entity_id
_entity_poly.type
_entity_poly.pdbx_seq_one_letter_code
_entity_poly.pdbx_strand_id
1 'polypeptide(L)'
;MESFHRKLLLAGKRLGSLIALALNLDEDFFEKVGALDKPMPFLRLLHYPGDMGSFNEEIYGAYAHSDYGMITLLATDGVPGLQAYLLLISCSVQL
;
A
#
# COMPACT_ATOMS: atom_id res chain seq x y z
N MET A 1 15.65 -4.36 -9.95
CA MET A 1 14.24 -3.98 -9.70
C MET A 1 13.24 -5.11 -9.92
N GLU A 2 13.37 -5.93 -10.97
CA GLU A 2 12.44 -7.06 -11.23
C GLU A 2 12.35 -8.08 -10.09
N SER A 3 13.50 -8.46 -9.50
CA SER A 3 13.52 -9.37 -8.34
C SER A 3 12.77 -8.80 -7.14
N PHE A 4 12.93 -7.50 -6.88
CA PHE A 4 12.21 -6.79 -5.82
C PHE A 4 10.70 -6.76 -6.09
N HIS A 5 10.31 -6.37 -7.30
CA HIS A 5 8.93 -6.38 -7.76
C HIS A 5 8.28 -7.77 -7.61
N ARG A 6 8.96 -8.84 -8.03
CA ARG A 6 8.47 -10.22 -7.90
C ARG A 6 8.28 -10.63 -6.44
N LYS A 7 9.23 -10.28 -5.56
CA LYS A 7 9.11 -10.57 -4.12
C LYS A 7 7.92 -9.84 -3.49
N LEU A 8 7.73 -8.57 -3.82
CA LEU A 8 6.58 -7.78 -3.33
C LEU A 8 5.25 -8.33 -3.85
N LEU A 9 5.18 -8.75 -5.11
CA LEU A 9 3.98 -9.37 -5.67
C LEU A 9 3.61 -10.65 -4.91
N LEU A 10 4.59 -11.52 -4.63
CA LEU A 10 4.34 -12.74 -3.85
C LEU A 10 3.91 -12.44 -2.41
N ALA A 11 4.51 -11.42 -1.78
CA ALA A 11 4.11 -10.97 -0.44
C ALA A 11 2.67 -10.41 -0.45
N GLY A 12 2.33 -9.57 -1.43
CA GLY A 12 0.99 -9.01 -1.61
C GLY A 12 -0.07 -10.09 -1.85
N LYS A 13 0.24 -11.09 -2.69
CA LYS A 13 -0.64 -12.26 -2.89
C LYS A 13 -0.94 -12.99 -1.58
N ARG A 14 0.10 -13.29 -0.80
CA ARG A 14 -0.05 -13.96 0.52
C ARG A 14 -0.87 -13.13 1.49
N LEU A 15 -0.67 -11.80 1.53
CA LEU A 15 -1.48 -10.91 2.37
C LEU A 15 -2.94 -10.88 1.91
N GLY A 16 -3.19 -10.84 0.60
CA GLY A 16 -4.54 -10.94 0.04
C GLY A 16 -5.25 -12.22 0.48
N SER A 17 -4.56 -13.36 0.41
CA SER A 17 -5.09 -14.64 0.91
C SER A 17 -5.43 -14.62 2.40
N LEU A 18 -4.57 -14.03 3.23
CA LEU A 18 -4.85 -13.86 4.66
C LEU A 18 -6.04 -12.94 4.93
N ILE A 19 -6.21 -11.86 4.16
CA ILE A 19 -7.37 -10.97 4.25
C ILE A 19 -8.65 -11.71 3.84
N ALA A 20 -8.59 -12.54 2.79
CA ALA A 20 -9.74 -13.33 2.35
C ALA A 20 -10.20 -14.28 3.46
N LEU A 21 -9.26 -15.00 4.08
CA LEU A 21 -9.54 -15.88 5.21
C LEU A 21 -10.10 -15.11 6.42
N ALA A 22 -9.56 -13.93 6.74
CA ALA A 22 -10.07 -13.10 7.83
C ALA A 22 -11.50 -12.58 7.59
N LEU A 23 -11.92 -12.47 6.32
CA LEU A 23 -13.27 -12.14 5.90
C LEU A 23 -14.18 -13.38 5.74
N ASN A 24 -13.70 -14.56 6.12
CA ASN A 24 -14.39 -15.85 5.96
C ASN A 24 -14.74 -16.18 4.50
N LEU A 25 -13.84 -15.81 3.58
CA LEU A 25 -13.90 -16.14 2.15
C LEU A 25 -12.88 -17.24 1.82
N ASP A 26 -12.99 -17.81 0.61
CA ASP A 26 -11.95 -18.71 0.08
C ASP A 26 -10.58 -18.01 0.04
N GLU A 27 -9.50 -18.73 0.37
CA GLU A 27 -8.12 -18.20 0.38
C GLU A 27 -7.68 -17.56 -0.96
N ASP A 28 -8.24 -18.05 -2.07
CA ASP A 28 -7.96 -17.60 -3.43
C ASP A 28 -9.04 -16.66 -3.99
N PHE A 29 -9.98 -16.19 -3.16
CA PHE A 29 -11.11 -15.35 -3.59
C PHE A 29 -10.68 -14.15 -4.45
N PHE A 30 -9.69 -13.38 -3.99
CA PHE A 30 -9.22 -12.19 -4.71
C PHE A 30 -8.54 -12.52 -6.04
N GLU A 31 -7.92 -13.70 -6.16
CA GLU A 31 -7.36 -14.19 -7.42
C GLU A 31 -8.48 -14.61 -8.38
N LYS A 32 -9.49 -15.35 -7.88
CA LYS A 32 -10.66 -15.78 -8.65
C LYS A 32 -11.46 -14.62 -9.26
N VAL A 33 -11.60 -13.51 -8.54
CA VAL A 33 -12.34 -12.33 -9.02
C VAL A 33 -11.49 -11.39 -9.88
N GLY A 34 -10.24 -11.76 -10.19
CA GLY A 34 -9.35 -10.96 -11.04
C GLY A 34 -8.82 -9.69 -10.37
N ALA A 35 -8.88 -9.57 -9.04
CA ALA A 35 -8.41 -8.38 -8.33
C ALA A 35 -6.88 -8.19 -8.41
N LEU A 36 -6.16 -9.23 -8.84
CA LEU A 36 -4.71 -9.24 -9.03
C LEU A 36 -4.31 -9.22 -10.51
N ASP A 37 -5.28 -9.09 -11.42
CA ASP A 37 -5.02 -9.07 -12.85
C ASP A 37 -4.38 -7.74 -13.30
N LYS A 38 -3.81 -7.76 -14.50
CA LYS A 38 -3.22 -6.57 -15.11
C LYS A 38 -4.26 -5.44 -15.16
N PRO A 39 -3.87 -4.18 -14.85
CA PRO A 39 -2.49 -3.67 -14.83
C PRO A 39 -1.74 -3.78 -13.48
N MET A 40 -2.21 -4.57 -12.51
CA MET A 40 -1.53 -4.74 -11.23
C MET A 40 -0.36 -5.75 -11.27
N PRO A 41 0.63 -5.61 -10.37
CA PRO A 41 0.82 -4.54 -9.38
C PRO A 41 1.54 -3.31 -9.96
N PHE A 42 1.27 -2.12 -9.39
CA PHE A 42 1.95 -0.87 -9.73
C PHE A 42 3.08 -0.56 -8.76
N LEU A 43 4.27 -0.18 -9.27
CA LEU A 43 5.44 0.16 -8.47
C LEU A 43 5.80 1.63 -8.64
N ARG A 44 5.84 2.38 -7.53
CA ARG A 44 6.34 3.77 -7.47
C ARG A 44 7.70 3.81 -6.79
N LEU A 45 8.68 4.41 -7.45
CA LEU A 45 9.98 4.73 -6.88
C LEU A 45 10.00 6.23 -6.65
N LEU A 46 10.10 6.64 -5.38
CA LEU A 46 10.00 8.03 -4.97
C LEU A 46 11.30 8.46 -4.31
N HIS A 47 11.76 9.66 -4.65
CA HIS A 47 12.85 10.33 -3.97
C HIS A 47 12.42 11.78 -3.73
N TYR A 48 12.30 12.15 -2.46
CA TYR A 48 12.00 13.52 -2.05
C TYR A 48 13.32 14.25 -1.73
N PRO A 49 13.59 15.41 -2.35
CA PRO A 49 14.80 16.18 -2.05
C PRO A 49 14.74 16.72 -0.61
N GLY A 50 15.88 16.73 0.08
CA GLY A 50 15.97 17.13 1.49
C GLY A 50 16.05 18.64 1.75
N ASP A 51 16.31 19.45 0.71
CA ASP A 51 16.54 20.89 0.84
C ASP A 51 15.65 21.64 -0.17
N MET A 52 14.61 22.28 0.33
CA MET A 52 13.66 23.05 -0.46
C MET A 52 13.67 24.47 0.11
N GLY A 53 14.44 25.34 -0.55
CA GLY A 53 14.83 26.65 -0.02
C GLY A 53 13.67 27.59 0.35
N SER A 54 14.00 28.52 1.25
CA SER A 54 13.19 29.63 1.80
C SER A 54 11.85 29.25 2.45
N PHE A 55 11.81 29.40 3.78
CA PHE A 55 10.74 29.14 4.75
C PHE A 55 9.40 29.88 4.54
N ASN A 56 9.11 30.43 3.35
CA ASN A 56 7.90 31.21 3.10
C ASN A 56 6.85 30.50 2.23
N GLU A 57 7.16 29.35 1.64
CA GLU A 57 6.18 28.51 0.95
C GLU A 57 6.06 27.15 1.66
N GLU A 58 4.82 26.69 1.88
CA GLU A 58 4.56 25.37 2.42
C GLU A 58 4.97 24.31 1.39
N ILE A 59 6.16 23.74 1.56
CA ILE A 59 6.69 22.75 0.62
C ILE A 59 6.21 21.36 1.04
N TYR A 60 5.23 20.85 0.30
CA TYR A 60 4.69 19.51 0.47
C TYR A 60 5.35 18.53 -0.51
N GLY A 61 5.81 17.38 -0.01
CA GLY A 61 6.28 16.28 -0.87
C GLY A 61 5.12 15.63 -1.62
N ALA A 62 4.19 15.03 -0.89
CA ALA A 62 2.89 14.60 -1.40
C ALA A 62 1.79 15.09 -0.45
N TYR A 63 0.70 15.61 -1.01
CA TYR A 63 -0.47 16.02 -0.24
C TYR A 63 -1.21 14.83 0.37
N ALA A 64 -2.06 15.07 1.36
CA ALA A 64 -2.92 14.04 1.94
C ALA A 64 -3.82 13.40 0.87
N HIS A 65 -3.75 12.08 0.75
CA HIS A 65 -4.55 11.29 -0.19
C HIS A 65 -4.73 9.86 0.32
N SER A 66 -5.63 9.11 -0.33
CA SER A 66 -5.68 7.65 -0.23
C SER A 66 -5.22 7.06 -1.55
N ASP A 67 -4.53 5.92 -1.47
CA ASP A 67 -4.12 5.18 -2.65
C ASP A 67 -5.30 4.50 -3.33
N TYR A 68 -5.17 4.29 -4.64
CA TYR A 68 -6.05 3.42 -5.40
C TYR A 68 -5.64 1.96 -5.23
N GLY A 69 -6.62 1.04 -5.27
CA GLY A 69 -6.38 -0.40 -5.24
C GLY A 69 -6.70 -1.02 -3.88
N MET A 70 -6.07 -2.17 -3.60
CA MET A 70 -6.41 -3.01 -2.45
C MET A 70 -5.41 -2.87 -1.29
N ILE A 71 -4.10 -2.96 -1.57
CA ILE A 71 -3.03 -2.94 -0.56
C ILE A 71 -1.84 -2.16 -1.11
N THR A 72 -1.29 -1.25 -0.30
CA THR A 72 0.00 -0.59 -0.55
C THR A 72 1.05 -1.18 0.38
N LEU A 73 2.15 -1.70 -0.19
CA LEU A 73 3.35 -2.08 0.56
C LEU A 73 4.40 -0.99 0.39
N LEU A 74 4.75 -0.33 1.49
CA LEU A 74 5.75 0.74 1.51
C LEU A 74 7.07 0.25 2.11
N ALA A 75 8.17 0.46 1.39
CA ALA A 75 9.53 0.31 1.91
C ALA A 75 10.19 1.69 1.94
N THR A 76 10.79 2.05 3.06
CA THR A 76 11.50 3.33 3.25
C THR A 76 12.98 3.10 3.50
N ASP A 77 13.79 4.13 3.30
CA ASP A 77 15.22 4.16 3.60
C ASP A 77 15.53 4.51 5.06
N GLY A 78 14.49 4.69 5.88
CA GLY A 78 14.59 5.09 7.29
C GLY A 78 14.53 6.59 7.53
N VAL A 79 14.53 7.43 6.49
CA VAL A 79 14.32 8.87 6.64
C VAL A 79 12.83 9.12 6.94
N PRO A 80 12.48 9.81 8.04
CA PRO A 80 11.09 10.06 8.41
C PRO A 80 10.43 11.07 7.48
N GLY A 81 9.12 10.91 7.23
CA GLY A 81 8.36 11.82 6.38
C GLY A 81 6.92 11.37 6.09
N LEU A 82 6.62 10.08 6.24
CA LEU A 82 5.26 9.57 6.13
C LEU A 82 4.40 10.03 7.32
N GLN A 83 3.22 10.58 7.00
CA GLN A 83 2.15 10.83 7.96
C GLN A 83 0.90 10.10 7.47
N ALA A 84 0.20 9.41 8.37
CA ALA A 84 -1.00 8.65 8.05
C ALA A 84 -2.14 8.97 9.03
N TYR A 85 -3.35 9.10 8.51
CA TYR A 85 -4.55 9.26 9.31
C TYR A 85 -5.15 7.88 9.60
N LEU A 86 -5.23 7.50 10.88
CA LEU A 86 -5.81 6.23 11.30
C LEU A 86 -7.32 6.38 11.49
N LEU A 87 -8.10 5.70 10.64
CA LEU A 87 -9.54 5.57 10.83
C LEU A 87 -9.84 4.28 11.61
N LEU A 88 -10.36 4.41 12.82
CA LEU A 88 -10.85 3.27 13.59
C LEU A 88 -12.28 2.93 13.14
N ILE A 89 -12.43 1.83 12.41
CA ILE A 89 -13.74 1.27 12.08
C ILE A 89 -14.01 0.12 13.05
N SER A 90 -15.03 0.26 13.89
CA SER A 90 -15.48 -0.81 14.76
C SER A 90 -16.07 -1.94 13.92
N CYS A 91 -15.32 -3.02 13.72
CA CYS A 91 -15.80 -4.22 13.06
C CYS A 91 -16.31 -5.20 14.12
N SER A 92 -17.64 -5.29 14.27
CA SER A 92 -18.27 -6.33 15.08
C SER A 92 -18.21 -7.64 14.31
N VAL A 93 -17.12 -8.40 14.45
CA VAL A 93 -17.06 -9.77 13.94
C VAL A 93 -17.92 -10.62 14.86
N GLN A 94 -19.15 -10.91 14.44
CA GLN A 94 -19.97 -11.95 15.06
C GLN A 94 -19.40 -13.31 14.63
N LEU A 95 -18.63 -13.92 15.54
CA LEU A 95 -18.24 -15.33 15.48
C LEU A 95 -19.45 -16.23 15.72
#